data_AF-A0A0R3KGF1-F1
#
_entry.id   AF-A0A0R3KGF1-F1
#
_cell.length_a   1.000
_cell.length_b   1.000
_cell.length_c   1.000
_cell.angle_alpha   90.00
_cell.angle_beta   90.00
_cell.angle_gamma   90.00
#
_symmetry.space_group_name_H-M   'P 1'
#
loop_
_entity.id
_entity.type
_entity.pdbx_description
1 polymer ?
#
loop_
_entity_poly.entity_id
_entity_poly.type
_entity_poly.pdbx_seq_one_letter_code
_entity_poly.pdbx_strand_id
1 'polypeptide(L)'
;MKSLPKFAWLAAMATLLVSPDAMAQSRAQYESMVATHASANNVPEALVHRVIVRESRYHPNLVGRGGTIGLMQIKLPTARGLGYTGDAAGLRNPDTNLAWGIKYLAGAYRAANGDHRRAMRYYASGYYYAAKRQRQEKPLRIAPMLASDAPPKIVAKPVEVARTPADANALQTAK
;
A
#
# COMPACT_ATOMS: atom_id res chain seq x y z
N MET A 1 -7.31 42.92 59.59
CA MET A 1 -7.75 43.92 58.59
C MET A 1 -6.97 43.69 57.29
N LYS A 2 -7.69 43.35 56.20
CA LYS A 2 -7.40 43.60 54.76
C LYS A 2 -6.14 42.92 54.16
N SER A 3 -6.10 42.23 53.01
CA SER A 3 -7.02 41.52 52.10
C SER A 3 -6.13 40.91 50.98
N LEU A 4 -6.35 39.65 50.58
CA LEU A 4 -5.68 39.01 49.42
C LEU A 4 -6.32 39.41 48.07
N PRO A 5 -5.55 39.35 46.96
CA PRO A 5 -6.04 38.79 45.69
C PRO A 5 -5.07 37.72 45.16
N LYS A 6 -5.46 36.44 45.03
CA LYS A 6 -6.15 35.80 43.88
C LYS A 6 -5.52 36.13 42.50
N PHE A 7 -4.43 35.45 42.17
CA PHE A 7 -4.02 35.28 40.76
C PHE A 7 -4.50 33.92 40.26
N ALA A 8 -5.74 33.91 39.77
CA ALA A 8 -6.26 32.81 38.97
C ALA A 8 -5.63 32.90 37.58
N TRP A 9 -4.70 31.98 37.26
CA TRP A 9 -4.29 31.75 35.88
C TRP A 9 -5.35 30.91 35.19
N LEU A 10 -6.24 31.58 34.45
CA LEU A 10 -7.16 30.95 33.50
C LEU A 10 -6.35 30.56 32.24
N ALA A 11 -5.91 29.31 32.18
CA ALA A 11 -5.48 28.71 30.92
C ALA A 11 -6.72 28.37 30.09
N ALA A 12 -7.09 29.22 29.13
CA ALA A 12 -8.08 28.87 28.12
C ALA A 12 -7.46 27.83 27.17
N MET A 13 -7.71 26.55 27.43
CA MET A 13 -7.44 25.49 26.45
C MET A 13 -8.51 25.57 25.36
N ALA A 14 -8.16 26.16 24.22
CA ALA A 14 -8.96 26.03 23.00
C ALA A 14 -8.85 24.58 22.49
N THR A 15 -9.78 23.72 22.89
CA THR A 15 -9.99 22.42 22.25
C THR A 15 -10.52 22.65 20.84
N LEU A 16 -9.67 22.55 19.81
CA LEU A 16 -10.14 22.37 18.43
C LEU A 16 -10.90 21.05 18.36
N LEU A 17 -12.23 21.12 18.43
CA LEU A 17 -13.11 20.01 18.09
C LEU A 17 -12.99 19.77 16.58
N VAL A 18 -12.20 18.78 16.18
CA VAL A 18 -12.29 18.25 14.81
C VAL A 18 -13.73 17.77 14.63
N SER A 19 -14.49 18.49 13.81
CA SER A 19 -15.91 18.20 13.59
C SER A 19 -16.07 16.94 12.73
N PRO A 20 -17.07 16.07 12.99
CA PRO A 20 -17.31 14.87 12.20
C PRO A 20 -17.52 15.16 10.71
N ASP A 21 -18.12 16.31 10.37
CA ASP A 21 -18.26 16.78 8.98
C ASP A 21 -16.92 17.02 8.27
N ALA A 22 -15.93 17.58 8.97
CA ALA A 22 -14.62 17.81 8.39
C ALA A 22 -13.91 16.48 8.07
N MET A 23 -14.06 15.47 8.93
CA MET A 23 -13.54 14.12 8.66
C MET A 23 -14.28 13.45 7.50
N ALA A 24 -15.61 13.56 7.43
CA ALA A 24 -16.40 13.02 6.32
C ALA A 24 -16.00 13.64 4.97
N GLN A 25 -15.81 14.95 4.93
CA GLN A 25 -15.35 15.66 3.74
C GLN A 25 -13.92 15.25 3.35
N SER A 26 -13.01 15.17 4.32
CA SER A 26 -11.64 14.71 4.05
C SER A 26 -11.61 13.27 3.53
N ARG A 27 -12.49 12.40 4.04
CA ARG A 27 -12.64 11.04 3.55
C ARG A 27 -13.11 11.03 2.09
N ALA A 28 -14.14 11.80 1.76
CA ALA A 28 -14.70 11.88 0.41
C ALA A 28 -13.64 12.27 -0.64
N GLN A 29 -12.67 13.12 -0.27
CA GLN A 29 -11.57 13.51 -1.15
C GLN A 29 -10.66 12.35 -1.58
N TYR A 30 -10.56 11.28 -0.78
CA TYR A 30 -9.64 10.18 -1.02
C TYR A 30 -10.33 8.85 -1.35
N GLU A 31 -11.67 8.80 -1.37
CA GLU A 31 -12.45 7.59 -1.65
C GLU A 31 -12.01 6.88 -2.94
N SER A 32 -11.93 7.61 -4.07
CA SER A 32 -11.56 7.02 -5.36
C SER A 32 -10.14 6.46 -5.37
N MET A 33 -9.17 7.18 -4.79
CA MET A 33 -7.79 6.72 -4.66
C MET A 33 -7.69 5.47 -3.79
N VAL A 34 -8.41 5.46 -2.66
CA VAL A 34 -8.48 4.29 -1.77
C VAL A 34 -9.04 3.10 -2.53
N ALA A 35 -10.17 3.25 -3.23
CA ALA A 35 -10.79 2.18 -4.00
C ALA A 35 -9.84 1.61 -5.06
N THR A 36 -9.17 2.46 -5.84
CA THR A 36 -8.21 2.04 -6.86
C THR A 36 -7.07 1.21 -6.27
N HIS A 37 -6.40 1.72 -5.24
CA HIS A 37 -5.23 1.05 -4.67
C HIS A 37 -5.61 -0.18 -3.83
N ALA A 38 -6.76 -0.15 -3.15
CA ALA A 38 -7.28 -1.28 -2.37
C ALA A 38 -7.61 -2.47 -3.29
N SER A 39 -8.34 -2.20 -4.38
CA SER A 39 -8.68 -3.19 -5.41
C SER A 39 -7.41 -3.79 -6.04
N ALA A 40 -6.46 -2.95 -6.47
CA ALA A 40 -5.20 -3.40 -7.05
C ALA A 40 -4.36 -4.32 -6.14
N ASN A 41 -4.58 -4.28 -4.82
CA ASN A 41 -3.83 -5.03 -3.83
C ASN A 41 -4.65 -6.11 -3.11
N ASN A 42 -5.89 -6.35 -3.51
CA ASN A 42 -6.82 -7.31 -2.88
C ASN A 42 -6.98 -7.05 -1.36
N VAL A 43 -7.12 -5.77 -0.98
CA VAL A 43 -7.37 -5.36 0.40
C VAL A 43 -8.77 -4.74 0.50
N PRO A 44 -9.60 -5.06 1.51
CA PRO A 44 -10.89 -4.40 1.69
C PRO A 44 -10.74 -2.90 1.95
N GLU A 45 -11.47 -2.04 1.23
CA GLU A 45 -11.45 -0.57 1.40
C GLU A 45 -11.74 -0.14 2.84
N ALA A 46 -12.70 -0.82 3.49
CA ALA A 46 -13.03 -0.58 4.89
C ALA A 46 -11.84 -0.77 5.85
N LEU A 47 -10.93 -1.70 5.54
CA LEU A 47 -9.69 -1.88 6.30
C LEU A 47 -8.72 -0.72 6.04
N VAL A 48 -8.59 -0.28 4.80
CA VAL A 48 -7.74 0.86 4.42
C VAL A 48 -8.19 2.14 5.15
N HIS A 49 -9.48 2.47 5.10
CA HIS A 49 -10.00 3.64 5.82
C HIS A 49 -9.77 3.56 7.32
N ARG A 50 -9.92 2.36 7.93
CA ARG A 50 -9.63 2.15 9.35
C ARG A 50 -8.15 2.42 9.68
N VAL A 51 -7.23 2.02 8.79
CA VAL A 51 -5.80 2.37 8.93
C VAL A 51 -5.65 3.89 8.85
N ILE A 52 -6.14 4.55 7.80
CA ILE A 52 -5.97 6.00 7.62
C ILE A 52 -6.50 6.79 8.82
N VAL A 53 -7.68 6.43 9.35
CA VAL A 53 -8.26 7.08 10.53
C VAL A 53 -7.37 6.93 11.75
N ARG A 54 -6.83 5.73 12.00
CA ARG A 54 -5.94 5.47 13.14
C ARG A 54 -4.61 6.21 13.00
N GLU A 55 -4.04 6.19 11.80
CA GLU A 55 -2.68 6.67 11.55
C GLU A 55 -2.60 8.19 11.41
N SER A 56 -3.55 8.81 10.70
CA SER A 56 -3.46 10.24 10.38
C SER A 56 -4.76 11.02 10.54
N ARG A 57 -5.91 10.36 10.71
CA ARG A 57 -7.23 11.02 10.60
C ARG A 57 -7.35 11.81 9.28
N TYR A 58 -6.85 11.25 8.19
CA TYR A 58 -6.84 11.86 6.85
C TYR A 58 -5.99 13.14 6.70
N HIS A 59 -4.97 13.35 7.54
CA HIS A 59 -4.02 14.46 7.35
C HIS A 59 -2.83 14.02 6.47
N PRO A 60 -2.76 14.42 5.18
CA PRO A 60 -1.76 13.91 4.24
C PRO A 60 -0.34 14.45 4.49
N ASN A 61 -0.22 15.57 5.22
CA ASN A 61 1.06 16.20 5.51
C ASN A 61 1.65 15.78 6.87
N LEU A 62 0.94 14.90 7.60
CA LEU A 62 1.33 14.48 8.95
C LEU A 62 2.67 13.73 8.92
N VAL A 63 3.61 14.17 9.77
CA VAL A 63 4.81 13.41 10.09
C VAL A 63 4.70 12.95 11.54
N GLY A 64 4.63 11.63 11.73
CA GLY A 64 4.52 11.01 13.03
C GLY A 64 5.87 10.68 13.66
N ARG A 65 5.79 10.07 14.85
CA ARG A 65 6.97 9.67 15.62
C ARG A 65 7.79 8.63 14.86
N GLY A 66 9.11 8.80 14.82
CA GLY A 66 10.01 7.87 14.14
C GLY A 66 9.96 8.00 12.61
N GLY A 67 9.52 9.14 12.08
CA GLY A 67 9.61 9.48 10.66
C GLY A 67 8.59 8.79 9.75
N THR A 68 7.42 8.44 10.30
CA THR A 68 6.27 7.99 9.52
C THR A 68 5.62 9.18 8.82
N ILE A 69 5.11 8.98 7.60
CA ILE A 69 4.69 10.09 6.74
C ILE A 69 3.30 9.83 6.13
N GLY A 70 2.48 10.87 6.10
CA GLY A 70 1.25 10.99 5.33
C GLY A 70 0.07 10.18 5.82
N LEU A 71 -0.88 9.94 4.92
CA LEU A 71 -2.21 9.37 5.24
C LEU A 71 -2.13 8.05 6.00
N MET A 72 -1.21 7.17 5.61
CA MET A 72 -1.05 5.84 6.19
C MET A 72 0.16 5.73 7.11
N GLN A 73 0.87 6.84 7.38
CA GLN A 73 2.04 6.86 8.26
C GLN A 73 3.10 5.79 7.89
N ILE A 74 3.37 5.62 6.60
CA ILE A 74 4.43 4.70 6.14
C ILE A 74 5.82 5.31 6.38
N LYS A 75 6.81 4.47 6.73
CA LYS A 75 8.22 4.87 6.85
C LYS A 75 8.91 4.84 5.48
N LEU A 76 9.81 5.79 5.23
CA LEU A 76 10.59 5.82 3.97
C LEU A 76 11.36 4.52 3.70
N PRO A 77 12.09 3.90 4.66
CA PRO A 77 12.72 2.60 4.43
C PRO A 77 11.73 1.48 4.05
N THR A 78 10.52 1.49 4.62
CA THR A 78 9.48 0.51 4.29
C THR A 78 8.99 0.71 2.87
N ALA A 79 8.70 1.95 2.45
CA ALA A 79 8.30 2.26 1.07
C ALA A 79 9.40 1.86 0.07
N ARG A 80 10.68 2.17 0.39
CA ARG A 80 11.84 1.78 -0.43
C ARG A 80 11.98 0.27 -0.55
N GLY A 81 11.77 -0.47 0.54
CA GLY A 81 11.77 -1.93 0.53
C GLY A 81 10.68 -2.55 -0.35
N LEU A 82 9.65 -1.78 -0.72
CA LEU A 82 8.61 -2.18 -1.66
C LEU A 82 8.87 -1.71 -3.10
N GLY A 83 9.88 -0.86 -3.33
CA GLY A 83 10.26 -0.35 -4.65
C GLY A 83 10.07 1.16 -4.85
N TYR A 84 9.72 1.93 -3.80
CA TYR A 84 9.66 3.38 -3.92
C TYR A 84 11.06 3.99 -4.08
N THR A 85 11.26 4.82 -5.11
CA THR A 85 12.56 5.45 -5.41
C THR A 85 12.63 6.93 -5.05
N GLY A 86 11.50 7.54 -4.66
CA GLY A 86 11.45 8.95 -4.28
C GLY A 86 12.02 9.25 -2.90
N ASP A 87 11.88 10.52 -2.51
CA ASP A 87 12.33 11.04 -1.22
C ASP A 87 11.23 11.00 -0.14
N ALA A 88 11.54 11.49 1.05
CA ALA A 88 10.56 11.55 2.14
C ALA A 88 9.41 12.52 1.83
N ALA A 89 9.65 13.59 1.06
CA ALA A 89 8.65 14.60 0.78
C ALA A 89 7.54 14.06 -0.14
N GLY A 90 7.90 13.23 -1.13
CA GLY A 90 6.95 12.59 -2.02
C GLY A 90 5.92 11.69 -1.30
N LEU A 91 6.25 11.16 -0.11
CA LEU A 91 5.30 10.40 0.70
C LEU A 91 4.19 11.26 1.35
N ARG A 92 4.25 12.60 1.24
CA ARG A 92 3.13 13.48 1.61
C ARG A 92 2.08 13.61 0.51
N ASN A 93 2.41 13.24 -0.73
CA ASN A 93 1.42 13.16 -1.81
C ASN A 93 0.43 12.02 -1.49
N PRO A 94 -0.89 12.29 -1.43
CA PRO A 94 -1.90 11.29 -1.05
C PRO A 94 -1.87 10.02 -1.90
N ASP A 95 -1.80 10.17 -3.23
CA ASP A 95 -1.81 9.03 -4.15
C ASP A 95 -0.58 8.15 -3.95
N THR A 96 0.60 8.77 -3.89
CA THR A 96 1.86 8.06 -3.63
C THR A 96 1.83 7.36 -2.27
N ASN A 97 1.33 8.04 -1.24
CA ASN A 97 1.23 7.48 0.10
C ASN A 97 0.30 6.25 0.14
N LEU A 98 -0.87 6.35 -0.50
CA LEU A 98 -1.84 5.25 -0.60
C LEU A 98 -1.27 4.08 -1.41
N ALA A 99 -0.61 4.35 -2.55
CA ALA A 99 0.01 3.32 -3.37
C ALA A 99 0.99 2.44 -2.57
N TRP A 100 1.88 3.05 -1.77
CA TRP A 100 2.89 2.31 -1.00
C TRP A 100 2.37 1.81 0.35
N GLY A 101 1.55 2.62 1.03
CA GLY A 101 0.91 2.25 2.29
C GLY A 101 -0.01 1.04 2.15
N ILE A 102 -0.82 0.98 1.08
CA ILE A 102 -1.73 -0.14 0.82
C ILE A 102 -0.95 -1.38 0.36
N LYS A 103 0.12 -1.24 -0.44
CA LYS A 103 1.03 -2.36 -0.75
C LYS A 103 1.61 -3.00 0.52
N TYR A 104 2.03 -2.19 1.50
CA TYR A 104 2.51 -2.70 2.78
C TYR A 104 1.37 -3.37 3.59
N LEU A 105 0.19 -2.75 3.62
CA LEU A 105 -1.00 -3.30 4.27
C LEU A 105 -1.43 -4.63 3.68
N ALA A 106 -1.30 -4.83 2.37
CA ALA A 106 -1.58 -6.10 1.72
C ALA A 106 -0.68 -7.23 2.25
N GLY A 107 0.59 -6.93 2.54
CA GLY A 107 1.50 -7.86 3.21
C GLY A 107 1.02 -8.24 4.61
N ALA A 108 0.63 -7.23 5.41
CA ALA A 108 0.08 -7.46 6.75
C ALA A 108 -1.24 -8.24 6.72
N TYR A 109 -2.11 -7.95 5.75
CA TYR A 109 -3.41 -8.59 5.57
C TYR A 109 -3.27 -10.07 5.17
N ARG A 110 -2.37 -10.39 4.24
CA ARG A 110 -2.02 -11.77 3.91
C ARG A 110 -1.43 -12.51 5.11
N ALA A 111 -0.47 -11.90 5.81
CA ALA A 111 0.10 -12.48 7.02
C ALA A 111 -0.95 -12.66 8.13
N ALA A 112 -2.05 -11.90 8.09
CA ALA A 112 -3.17 -12.04 9.00
C ALA A 112 -4.19 -13.10 8.58
N ASN A 113 -4.01 -13.78 7.45
CA ASN A 113 -5.02 -14.67 6.84
C ASN A 113 -6.37 -13.98 6.67
N GLY A 114 -6.38 -12.71 6.25
CA GLY A 114 -7.59 -11.94 6.03
C GLY A 114 -8.23 -11.35 7.30
N ASP A 115 -7.66 -11.56 8.48
CA ASP A 115 -8.20 -11.00 9.73
C ASP A 115 -7.88 -9.50 9.85
N HIS A 116 -8.92 -8.65 9.83
CA HIS A 116 -8.77 -7.19 9.88
C HIS A 116 -8.09 -6.70 11.17
N ARG A 117 -8.45 -7.25 12.34
CA ARG A 117 -7.89 -6.81 13.63
C ARG A 117 -6.41 -7.16 13.72
N ARG A 118 -6.06 -8.36 13.26
CA ARG A 118 -4.68 -8.84 13.23
C ARG A 118 -3.85 -8.12 12.18
N ALA A 119 -4.41 -7.83 11.01
CA ALA A 119 -3.79 -7.03 9.97
C ALA A 119 -3.43 -5.62 10.47
N MET A 120 -4.35 -4.96 11.19
CA MET A 120 -4.08 -3.66 11.85
C MET A 120 -2.89 -3.74 12.81
N ARG A 121 -2.84 -4.78 13.66
CA ARG A 121 -1.72 -4.99 14.60
C ARG A 121 -0.42 -5.19 13.84
N TYR A 122 -0.43 -6.06 12.83
CA TYR A 122 0.72 -6.38 11.98
C TYR A 122 1.20 -5.20 11.12
N TYR A 123 0.31 -4.33 10.68
CA TYR A 123 0.67 -3.09 10.01
C TYR A 123 1.48 -2.18 10.94
N ALA A 124 1.02 -2.04 12.19
CA ALA A 124 1.65 -1.19 13.18
C ALA A 124 2.98 -1.74 13.71
N SER A 125 3.03 -3.05 14.01
CA SER A 125 4.20 -3.69 14.64
C SER A 125 5.21 -4.26 13.64
N GLY A 126 4.84 -4.31 12.36
CA GLY A 126 5.51 -5.12 11.35
C GLY A 126 5.04 -6.59 11.36
N TYR A 127 5.05 -7.20 10.18
CA TYR A 127 4.52 -8.55 9.93
C TYR A 127 5.58 -9.59 9.54
N TYR A 128 6.86 -9.23 9.54
CA TYR A 128 7.95 -10.10 9.07
C TYR A 128 7.93 -11.48 9.73
N TYR A 129 7.88 -11.53 11.07
CA TYR A 129 7.90 -12.80 11.80
C TYR A 129 6.62 -13.62 11.59
N ALA A 130 5.46 -12.97 11.45
CA ALA A 130 4.21 -13.65 11.13
C ALA A 130 4.28 -14.31 9.74
N ALA A 131 4.75 -13.57 8.74
CA ALA A 131 4.94 -14.09 7.38
C ALA A 131 6.01 -15.18 7.32
N LYS A 132 7.11 -15.04 8.07
CA LYS A 132 8.18 -16.06 8.15
C LYS A 132 7.65 -17.38 8.70
N ARG A 133 6.92 -17.35 9.82
CA ARG A 133 6.32 -18.56 10.43
C ARG A 133 5.38 -19.27 9.45
N GLN A 134 4.53 -18.53 8.75
CA GLN A 134 3.62 -19.11 7.77
C GLN A 134 4.32 -19.80 6.60
N ARG A 135 5.46 -19.26 6.15
CA ARG A 135 6.29 -19.92 5.12
C ARG A 135 6.92 -21.22 5.61
N GLN A 136 7.18 -21.35 6.91
CA GLN A 136 7.70 -22.57 7.51
C GLN A 136 6.59 -23.62 7.71
N GLU A 137 5.39 -23.16 8.06
CA GLU A 137 4.20 -24.01 8.27
C GLU A 137 3.58 -24.54 6.96
N LYS A 138 3.69 -23.78 5.87
CA LYS A 138 3.38 -24.26 4.51
C LYS A 138 4.69 -24.64 3.83
N PRO A 139 5.21 -25.88 3.97
CA PRO A 139 6.24 -26.33 3.07
C PRO A 139 5.71 -26.12 1.65
N LEU A 140 6.46 -25.37 0.82
CA LEU A 140 6.23 -25.34 -0.61
C LEU A 140 6.01 -26.79 -1.02
N ARG A 141 4.85 -27.11 -1.59
CA ARG A 141 4.63 -28.40 -2.25
C ARG A 141 5.56 -28.44 -3.45
N ILE A 142 6.85 -28.69 -3.20
CA ILE A 142 7.77 -29.24 -4.17
C ILE A 142 7.36 -30.71 -4.18
N ALA A 143 6.32 -31.03 -4.95
CA ALA A 143 6.14 -32.40 -5.39
C ALA A 143 7.48 -32.79 -6.04
N PRO A 144 8.08 -33.94 -5.68
CA PRO A 144 9.35 -34.33 -6.28
C PRO A 144 9.12 -34.56 -7.78
N MET A 145 9.45 -33.55 -8.59
CA MET A 145 9.60 -33.69 -10.05
C MET A 145 10.91 -34.43 -10.40
N LEU A 146 11.44 -35.22 -9.46
CA LEU A 146 12.71 -35.95 -9.55
C LEU A 146 12.50 -37.48 -9.52
N ALA A 147 11.26 -37.96 -9.66
CA ALA A 147 10.96 -39.40 -9.76
C ALA A 147 10.31 -39.75 -11.10
N SER A 148 10.89 -39.29 -12.21
CA SER A 148 10.57 -39.81 -13.54
C SER A 148 11.82 -39.79 -14.40
N ASP A 149 12.54 -40.92 -14.43
CA ASP A 149 13.71 -41.20 -15.28
C ASP A 149 13.35 -41.30 -16.78
N ALA A 150 12.61 -40.33 -17.33
CA ALA A 150 12.29 -40.30 -18.75
C ALA A 150 12.58 -38.90 -19.32
N PRO A 151 13.59 -38.75 -20.20
CA PRO A 151 13.85 -37.47 -20.85
C PRO A 151 12.68 -37.09 -21.78
N PRO A 152 12.26 -35.81 -21.81
CA PRO A 152 11.17 -35.36 -22.66
C PRO A 152 11.56 -35.45 -24.14
N LYS A 153 10.73 -36.12 -24.95
CA LYS A 153 10.83 -36.08 -26.42
C LYS A 153 10.40 -34.69 -26.90
N ILE A 154 11.35 -33.89 -27.38
CA ILE A 154 11.07 -32.62 -28.07
C ILE A 154 10.55 -32.96 -29.46
N VAL A 155 9.24 -32.87 -29.67
CA VAL A 155 8.65 -32.84 -31.03
C VAL A 155 8.50 -31.38 -31.41
N ALA A 156 9.50 -30.84 -32.11
CA ALA A 156 9.41 -29.50 -32.68
C ALA A 156 8.38 -29.51 -33.82
N LYS A 157 7.29 -28.76 -33.66
CA LYS A 157 6.43 -28.35 -34.77
C LYS A 157 7.07 -27.14 -35.46
N PRO A 158 7.20 -27.09 -36.80
CA PRO A 158 7.74 -25.92 -37.47
C PRO A 158 6.79 -24.72 -37.28
N VAL A 159 7.33 -23.60 -36.81
CA VAL A 159 6.65 -22.30 -36.81
C VAL A 159 6.73 -21.73 -38.22
N GLU A 160 5.57 -21.61 -38.87
CA GLU A 160 5.40 -20.92 -40.13
C GLU A 160 5.53 -19.40 -39.90
N VAL A 161 6.57 -18.80 -40.47
CA VAL A 161 6.87 -17.37 -40.33
C VAL A 161 6.01 -16.58 -41.32
N ALA A 162 4.92 -15.99 -40.82
CA ALA A 162 4.11 -15.05 -41.56
C ALA A 162 4.92 -13.77 -41.86
N ARG A 163 5.06 -13.45 -43.16
CA ARG A 163 5.68 -12.21 -43.65
C ARG A 163 4.68 -11.06 -43.56
N THR A 164 5.12 -9.93 -43.00
CA THR A 164 4.37 -8.67 -42.92
C THR A 164 4.25 -7.97 -44.29
N PRO A 165 3.14 -7.27 -44.58
CA PRO A 165 2.93 -6.59 -45.86
C PRO A 165 3.55 -5.19 -45.84
N ALA A 166 4.77 -5.04 -46.35
CA ALA A 166 5.41 -3.73 -46.50
C ALA A 166 6.03 -3.45 -47.88
N ASP A 167 6.11 -4.42 -48.80
CA ASP A 167 6.84 -4.26 -50.07
C ASP A 167 5.98 -4.45 -51.34
N ALA A 168 4.74 -3.94 -51.35
CA ALA A 168 3.87 -4.05 -52.52
C ALA A 168 3.26 -2.71 -52.95
N ASN A 169 4.07 -1.65 -53.08
CA ASN A 169 3.72 -0.54 -53.98
C ASN A 169 4.92 0.37 -54.31
N ALA A 170 5.84 -0.11 -55.17
CA ALA A 170 6.85 0.75 -55.78
C ALA A 170 7.35 0.16 -57.10
N LEU A 171 6.47 -0.02 -58.09
CA LEU A 171 6.83 -0.28 -59.49
C LEU A 171 5.68 0.12 -60.42
N GLN A 172 5.32 1.41 -60.40
CA GLN A 172 4.51 2.04 -61.44
C GLN A 172 4.89 3.52 -61.59
N THR A 173 6.11 3.79 -62.06
CA THR A 173 6.50 5.06 -62.69
C THR A 173 7.74 4.84 -63.57
N ALA A 174 7.54 4.48 -64.83
CA ALA A 174 8.42 4.89 -65.93
C ALA A 174 7.67 4.67 -67.25
N LYS A 175 7.37 5.78 -67.92
CA LYS A 175 7.14 5.86 -69.36
C LYS A 175 8.43 6.37 -69.98
#